data_AF-A0A958L9B6-F1
#
_entry.id   AF-A0A958L9B6-F1
#
_cell.length_a   1.000
_cell.length_b   1.000
_cell.length_c   1.000
_cell.angle_alpha   90.00
_cell.angle_beta   90.00
_cell.angle_gamma   90.00
#
_symmetry.space_group_name_H-M   'P 1'
#
loop_
_entity.id
_entity.type
_entity.pdbx_description
1 polymer ?
#
loop_
_entity_poly.entity_id
_entity_poly.type
_entity_poly.pdbx_seq_one_letter_code
_entity_poly.pdbx_strand_id
1 'polypeptide(L)'
;MKKKICLFLGFILLSFQCLADTENQVTAEGYQEAKQESEQEQKVKNKMIPDPKAQLPPTGKIPQNIWSLGDGDYFSKYAFVADKSTRTLTIWQNEQQNFELVAAYPFDMGKQDGDKQILGDLKTPEGVYFFEGTYKQAQLDYNEYGIRAFTTNYPNFFDRLEKKTGSGIWLHAIPPSKSLKRGSRGCLVIRNEAIEKVIPFVDLDKTPIIVEDKINYTPQKILKENKQQFYSWLEQWKLSWEKKEIESYINYYHQDFTANKMNVQQWKDYKAGLNQKYNFINVTLYSPVVYNHKNEIVVRFLQKYSSDNLNDFGEKTLYVKKIDNTYKIIGEEWKPIANETLAHYESKCTIPEC
;
A
#
# COMPACT_ATOMS: atom_id res chain seq x y z
N MET A 1 0.70 -10.49 -56.89
CA MET A 1 -0.37 -11.51 -56.81
C MET A 1 -1.49 -10.99 -55.91
N LYS A 2 -2.73 -10.95 -56.44
CA LYS A 2 -4.08 -11.06 -55.81
C LYS A 2 -4.27 -10.52 -54.36
N LYS A 3 -5.35 -9.83 -53.96
CA LYS A 3 -6.59 -9.32 -54.57
C LYS A 3 -7.29 -8.45 -53.50
N LYS A 4 -8.11 -7.50 -53.94
CA LYS A 4 -9.11 -6.76 -53.15
C LYS A 4 -10.31 -7.66 -52.84
N ILE A 5 -11.03 -7.35 -51.76
CA ILE A 5 -12.48 -7.55 -51.65
C ILE A 5 -13.07 -6.25 -51.08
N CYS A 6 -13.83 -5.53 -51.90
CA CYS A 6 -14.94 -4.71 -51.44
C CYS A 6 -15.94 -4.56 -52.58
N LEU A 7 -17.22 -4.65 -52.20
CA LEU A 7 -18.38 -4.94 -53.03
C LEU A 7 -18.68 -3.90 -54.12
N PHE A 8 -19.22 -4.41 -55.21
CA PHE A 8 -19.86 -3.69 -56.32
C PHE A 8 -21.35 -3.50 -56.01
N LEU A 9 -21.91 -2.33 -56.36
CA LEU A 9 -23.18 -2.19 -57.11
C LEU A 9 -23.52 -0.70 -57.30
N GLY A 10 -23.67 -0.25 -58.56
CA GLY A 10 -24.45 0.95 -58.91
C GLY A 10 -23.83 1.81 -60.02
N PHE A 11 -24.37 1.71 -61.22
CA PHE A 11 -24.05 2.43 -62.46
C PHE A 11 -24.29 3.96 -62.38
N ILE A 12 -23.46 4.75 -63.07
CA ILE A 12 -23.82 5.59 -64.25
C ILE A 12 -22.54 6.27 -64.79
N LEU A 13 -22.32 6.15 -66.10
CA LEU A 13 -21.28 6.85 -66.86
C LEU A 13 -21.52 8.36 -66.87
N LEU A 14 -20.48 9.17 -66.67
CA LEU A 14 -20.26 10.41 -67.42
C LEU A 14 -18.78 10.82 -67.37
N SER A 15 -18.18 10.81 -68.56
CA SER A 15 -17.02 11.57 -69.05
C SER A 15 -16.02 12.16 -68.05
N PHE A 16 -14.80 11.64 -68.13
CA PHE A 16 -13.57 12.37 -67.79
C PHE A 16 -13.49 13.67 -68.60
N GLN A 17 -13.45 14.81 -67.90
CA GLN A 17 -12.80 16.02 -68.37
C GLN A 17 -11.91 16.51 -67.22
N CYS A 18 -10.60 16.55 -67.50
CA CYS A 18 -9.57 17.09 -66.62
C CYS A 18 -9.94 18.49 -66.13
N LEU A 19 -9.97 18.67 -64.81
CA LEU A 19 -9.69 19.93 -64.15
C LEU A 19 -8.55 19.67 -63.15
N ALA A 20 -7.61 20.60 -63.17
CA ALA A 20 -6.24 20.45 -62.73
C ALA A 20 -6.09 20.18 -61.21
N ASP A 21 -5.03 19.44 -60.93
CA ASP A 21 -4.23 19.36 -59.71
C ASP A 21 -4.53 20.38 -58.61
N THR A 22 -4.93 19.86 -57.46
CA THR A 22 -4.37 20.30 -56.18
C THR A 22 -4.11 19.04 -55.34
N GLU A 23 -2.93 18.43 -55.52
CA GLU A 23 -2.35 17.58 -54.49
C GLU A 23 -2.15 18.44 -53.25
N ASN A 24 -3.02 18.28 -52.26
CA ASN A 24 -2.84 18.89 -50.97
C ASN A 24 -1.74 18.10 -50.24
N GLN A 25 -0.48 18.41 -50.54
CA GLN A 25 0.66 17.91 -49.78
C GLN A 25 0.58 18.53 -48.38
N VAL A 26 0.15 17.74 -47.40
CA VAL A 26 0.30 18.09 -45.99
C VAL A 26 1.79 18.18 -45.72
N THR A 27 2.30 19.41 -45.62
CA THR A 27 3.71 19.65 -45.33
C THR A 27 4.03 19.16 -43.91
N ALA A 28 5.29 18.78 -43.67
CA ALA A 28 5.74 18.43 -42.32
C ALA A 28 5.45 19.56 -41.31
N GLU A 29 5.48 20.81 -41.77
CA GLU A 29 5.12 22.01 -41.03
C GLU A 29 3.62 22.04 -40.67
N GLY A 30 2.71 21.76 -41.62
CA GLY A 30 1.27 21.68 -41.33
C GLY A 30 0.90 20.55 -40.35
N TYR A 31 1.66 19.45 -40.35
CA TYR A 31 1.52 18.41 -39.32
C TYR A 31 2.05 18.84 -37.95
N GLN A 32 3.15 19.60 -37.89
CA GLN A 32 3.66 20.14 -36.63
C GLN A 32 2.74 21.24 -36.07
N GLU A 33 2.16 22.09 -36.92
CA GLU A 33 1.20 23.12 -36.52
C GLU A 33 -0.09 22.49 -35.98
N ALA A 34 -0.68 21.52 -36.67
CA ALA A 34 -1.86 20.80 -36.18
C ALA A 34 -1.58 20.04 -34.86
N LYS A 35 -0.36 19.51 -34.70
CA LYS A 35 0.07 18.89 -33.44
C LYS A 35 0.21 19.93 -32.33
N GLN A 36 0.82 21.09 -32.60
CA GLN A 36 0.94 22.19 -31.64
C GLN A 36 -0.42 22.78 -31.27
N GLU A 37 -1.34 22.94 -32.22
CA GLU A 37 -2.71 23.38 -31.97
C GLU A 37 -3.48 22.35 -31.12
N SER A 38 -3.36 21.05 -31.41
CA SER A 38 -3.98 20.00 -30.59
C SER A 38 -3.40 19.94 -29.18
N GLU A 39 -2.09 20.17 -29.02
CA GLU A 39 -1.40 20.21 -27.73
C GLU A 39 -1.75 21.49 -26.96
N GLN A 40 -1.95 22.62 -27.65
CA GLN A 40 -2.43 23.88 -27.07
C GLN A 40 -3.91 23.77 -26.66
N GLU A 41 -4.77 23.19 -27.49
CA GLU A 41 -6.17 22.93 -27.14
C GLU A 41 -6.31 21.95 -25.96
N GLN A 42 -5.49 20.89 -25.92
CA GLN A 42 -5.42 20.00 -24.76
C GLN A 42 -4.87 20.69 -23.51
N LYS A 43 -3.89 21.60 -23.65
CA LYS A 43 -3.41 22.45 -22.53
C LYS A 43 -4.51 23.38 -22.03
N VAL A 44 -5.31 23.97 -22.91
CA VAL A 44 -6.44 24.86 -22.55
C VAL A 44 -7.59 24.06 -21.90
N LYS A 45 -7.93 22.88 -22.43
CA LYS A 45 -8.94 21.99 -21.84
C LYS A 45 -8.52 21.44 -20.48
N ASN A 46 -7.25 21.07 -20.29
CA ASN A 46 -6.73 20.64 -18.98
C ASN A 46 -6.68 21.77 -17.95
N LYS A 47 -6.60 23.04 -18.38
CA LYS A 47 -6.60 24.21 -17.48
C LYS A 47 -7.99 24.49 -16.88
N MET A 48 -9.06 23.84 -17.36
CA MET A 48 -10.44 24.10 -16.94
C MET A 48 -11.08 23.04 -16.03
N ILE A 49 -10.50 21.85 -15.83
CA ILE A 49 -11.10 20.85 -14.94
C ILE A 49 -10.61 21.12 -13.51
N PRO A 50 -11.48 21.56 -12.58
CA PRO A 50 -11.07 21.78 -11.21
C PRO A 50 -10.69 20.45 -10.56
N ASP A 51 -9.69 20.51 -9.68
CA ASP A 51 -9.29 19.36 -8.88
C ASP A 51 -10.46 18.82 -8.05
N PRO A 52 -10.44 17.51 -7.74
CA PRO A 52 -11.28 17.01 -6.66
C PRO A 52 -11.00 17.80 -5.38
N LYS A 53 -12.00 17.91 -4.51
CA LYS A 53 -11.82 18.46 -3.17
C LYS A 53 -11.63 17.31 -2.20
N ALA A 54 -10.60 17.40 -1.36
CA ALA A 54 -10.44 16.48 -0.23
C ALA A 54 -11.66 16.59 0.69
N GLN A 55 -12.19 15.45 1.11
CA GLN A 55 -13.26 15.37 2.10
C GLN A 55 -12.64 15.09 3.46
N LEU A 56 -12.85 16.01 4.40
CA LEU A 56 -12.35 15.82 5.76
C LEU A 56 -13.11 14.66 6.45
N PRO A 57 -12.41 13.88 7.28
CA PRO A 57 -13.06 12.85 8.08
C PRO A 57 -14.08 13.47 9.05
N PRO A 58 -15.09 12.70 9.50
CA PRO A 58 -16.00 13.16 10.53
C PRO A 58 -15.25 13.54 11.81
N THR A 59 -15.66 14.64 12.45
CA THR A 59 -15.05 15.14 13.69
C THR A 59 -14.97 14.06 14.78
N GLY A 60 -13.79 13.90 15.39
CA GLY A 60 -13.56 12.96 16.48
C GLY A 60 -13.58 11.48 16.08
N LYS A 61 -13.60 11.17 14.78
CA LYS A 61 -13.51 9.80 14.27
C LYS A 61 -12.23 9.60 13.47
N ILE A 62 -11.76 8.36 13.47
CA ILE A 62 -10.52 7.95 12.84
C ILE A 62 -10.76 6.71 11.96
N PRO A 63 -9.91 6.44 10.95
CA PRO A 63 -10.06 5.27 10.10
C PRO A 63 -10.05 4.00 10.93
N GLN A 64 -11.04 3.13 10.74
CA GLN A 64 -11.13 1.86 11.47
C GLN A 64 -9.94 0.92 11.22
N ASN A 65 -9.15 1.22 10.20
CA ASN A 65 -8.05 0.42 9.68
C ASN A 65 -6.75 0.53 10.49
N ILE A 66 -6.64 1.54 11.37
CA ILE A 66 -5.45 1.80 12.18
C ILE A 66 -5.76 1.40 13.63
N TRP A 67 -5.35 0.20 14.05
CA TRP A 67 -5.57 -0.27 15.43
C TRP A 67 -4.41 0.12 16.34
N SER A 68 -3.19 0.10 15.82
CA SER A 68 -1.99 0.61 16.49
C SER A 68 -1.03 1.21 15.47
N LEU A 69 -0.40 2.32 15.84
CA LEU A 69 0.56 3.06 15.02
C LEU A 69 1.82 3.32 15.85
N GLY A 70 2.98 3.47 15.20
CA GLY A 70 4.25 3.69 15.87
C GLY A 70 4.28 5.00 16.65
N ASP A 71 5.28 5.15 17.50
CA ASP A 71 5.58 6.38 18.25
C ASP A 71 6.65 7.25 17.56
N GLY A 72 7.24 6.75 16.48
CA GLY A 72 8.29 7.42 15.73
C GLY A 72 9.71 6.97 16.13
N ASP A 73 9.85 6.06 17.09
CA ASP A 73 11.15 5.51 17.47
C ASP A 73 11.68 4.55 16.39
N TYR A 74 11.02 3.40 16.23
CA TYR A 74 11.34 2.43 15.19
C TYR A 74 10.32 2.46 14.05
N PHE A 75 9.04 2.23 14.36
CA PHE A 75 7.95 2.33 13.39
C PHE A 75 7.51 3.78 13.24
N SER A 76 7.06 4.13 12.04
CA SER A 76 6.61 5.49 11.78
C SER A 76 5.42 5.84 12.66
N LYS A 77 5.41 7.08 13.18
CA LYS A 77 4.24 7.63 13.84
C LYS A 77 3.16 8.11 12.88
N TYR A 78 3.39 8.01 11.57
CA TYR A 78 2.46 8.44 10.54
C TYR A 78 1.86 7.26 9.78
N ALA A 79 0.61 7.41 9.33
CA ALA A 79 -0.05 6.49 8.42
C ALA A 79 -0.80 7.25 7.33
N PHE A 80 -0.67 6.78 6.09
CA PHE A 80 -1.41 7.29 4.95
C PHE A 80 -2.67 6.45 4.75
N VAL A 81 -3.80 7.09 4.49
CA VAL A 81 -5.08 6.42 4.28
C VAL A 81 -5.76 7.02 3.06
N ALA A 82 -5.91 6.21 2.01
CA ALA A 82 -6.51 6.59 0.74
C ALA A 82 -7.94 6.02 0.64
N ASP A 83 -8.91 6.92 0.60
CA ASP A 83 -10.32 6.61 0.34
C ASP A 83 -10.62 6.82 -1.15
N LYS A 84 -10.79 5.72 -1.90
CA LYS A 84 -11.07 5.78 -3.35
C LYS A 84 -12.42 6.45 -3.64
N SER A 85 -13.45 6.17 -2.85
CA SER A 85 -14.81 6.70 -3.03
C SER A 85 -14.89 8.22 -2.93
N THR A 86 -14.09 8.81 -2.04
CA THR A 86 -14.04 10.27 -1.85
C THR A 86 -12.84 10.92 -2.54
N ARG A 87 -11.96 10.13 -3.15
CA ARG A 87 -10.68 10.58 -3.74
C ARG A 87 -9.87 11.43 -2.77
N THR A 88 -9.84 11.02 -1.50
CA THR A 88 -9.12 11.72 -0.44
C THR A 88 -8.00 10.86 0.16
N LEU A 89 -6.79 11.40 0.14
CA LEU A 89 -5.62 10.88 0.84
C LEU A 89 -5.48 11.65 2.16
N THR A 90 -5.63 10.95 3.27
CA THR A 90 -5.44 11.51 4.62
C THR A 90 -4.15 11.00 5.23
N ILE A 91 -3.52 11.83 6.06
CA ILE A 91 -2.34 11.47 6.85
C ILE A 91 -2.73 11.59 8.31
N TRP A 92 -2.49 10.51 9.04
CA TRP A 92 -2.78 10.40 10.47
C TRP A 92 -1.47 10.28 11.23
N GLN A 93 -1.41 10.90 12.41
CA GLN A 93 -0.28 10.76 13.33
C GLN A 93 -0.70 10.14 14.64
N ASN A 94 0.22 9.44 15.29
CA ASN A 94 0.08 9.02 16.67
C ASN A 94 0.66 10.06 17.62
N GLU A 95 -0.20 10.68 18.43
CA GLU A 95 0.16 11.55 19.55
C GLU A 95 -0.27 10.88 20.85
N GLN A 96 0.69 10.24 21.54
CA GLN A 96 0.46 9.56 22.82
C GLN A 96 -0.71 8.57 22.80
N GLN A 97 -0.80 7.72 21.78
CA GLN A 97 -1.89 6.76 21.56
C GLN A 97 -3.24 7.39 21.18
N ASN A 98 -3.23 8.67 20.81
CA ASN A 98 -4.35 9.35 20.16
C ASN A 98 -4.03 9.66 18.70
N PHE A 99 -4.94 9.29 17.80
CA PHE A 99 -4.70 9.47 16.37
C PHE A 99 -5.34 10.77 15.90
N GLU A 100 -4.52 11.61 15.31
CA GLU A 100 -4.92 12.94 14.85
C GLU A 100 -4.72 13.08 13.35
N LEU A 101 -5.64 13.80 12.70
CA LEU A 101 -5.51 14.13 11.29
C LEU A 101 -4.44 15.22 11.13
N VAL A 102 -3.39 14.93 10.37
CA VAL A 102 -2.33 15.89 10.03
C VAL A 102 -2.70 16.68 8.79
N ALA A 103 -3.14 15.99 7.74
CA ALA A 103 -3.42 16.57 6.45
C ALA A 103 -4.41 15.73 5.64
N ALA A 104 -5.09 16.39 4.71
CA ALA A 104 -5.95 15.75 3.71
C ALA A 104 -5.70 16.38 2.34
N TYR A 105 -5.48 15.55 1.33
CA TYR A 105 -5.23 15.97 -0.04
C TYR A 105 -6.16 15.23 -1.00
N PRO A 106 -6.68 15.91 -2.04
CA PRO A 106 -7.35 15.20 -3.11
C PRO A 106 -6.31 14.37 -3.88
N PHE A 107 -6.72 13.21 -4.38
CA PHE A 107 -5.87 12.37 -5.23
C PHE A 107 -6.60 11.85 -6.46
N ASP A 108 -5.84 11.46 -7.48
CA ASP A 108 -6.31 10.68 -8.63
C ASP A 108 -5.85 9.22 -8.48
N MET A 109 -6.60 8.31 -9.08
CA MET A 109 -6.40 6.86 -8.94
C MET A 109 -6.50 6.17 -10.29
N GLY A 110 -6.44 4.83 -10.28
CA GLY A 110 -6.64 4.01 -11.47
C GLY A 110 -7.90 4.40 -12.24
N LYS A 111 -7.85 4.27 -13.57
CA LYS A 111 -8.99 4.55 -14.46
C LYS A 111 -10.20 3.63 -14.23
N GLN A 112 -9.96 2.46 -13.63
CA GLN A 112 -10.99 1.45 -13.38
C GLN A 112 -11.24 1.32 -11.88
N ASP A 113 -12.50 1.17 -11.52
CA ASP A 113 -12.93 0.99 -10.13
C ASP A 113 -12.66 -0.44 -9.62
N GLY A 114 -12.75 -0.59 -8.29
CA GLY A 114 -12.54 -1.84 -7.57
C GLY A 114 -11.07 -2.23 -7.40
N ASP A 115 -10.85 -3.37 -6.77
CA ASP A 115 -9.53 -3.85 -6.39
C ASP A 115 -8.73 -4.37 -7.59
N LYS A 116 -7.42 -4.13 -7.58
CA LYS A 116 -6.48 -4.55 -8.59
C LYS A 116 -6.25 -6.05 -8.53
N GLN A 117 -6.39 -6.73 -9.67
CA GLN A 117 -6.24 -8.18 -9.78
C GLN A 117 -5.11 -8.59 -10.70
N ILE A 118 -4.94 -7.91 -11.84
CA ILE A 118 -3.98 -8.33 -12.87
C ILE A 118 -3.17 -7.16 -13.44
N LEU A 119 -2.02 -7.46 -14.03
CA LEU A 119 -1.23 -6.47 -14.76
C LEU A 119 -2.08 -5.82 -15.86
N GLY A 120 -2.08 -4.49 -15.89
CA GLY A 120 -2.76 -3.72 -16.94
C GLY A 120 -4.27 -3.51 -16.76
N ASP A 121 -4.88 -3.96 -15.65
CA ASP A 121 -6.31 -3.71 -15.37
C ASP A 121 -6.67 -2.25 -15.05
N LEU A 122 -5.67 -1.37 -14.93
CA LEU A 122 -5.79 0.06 -14.64
C LEU A 122 -6.50 0.37 -13.32
N LYS A 123 -6.49 -0.57 -12.36
CA LYS A 123 -7.08 -0.40 -11.03
C LYS A 123 -6.02 -0.02 -10.01
N THR A 124 -6.42 0.76 -9.00
CA THR A 124 -5.62 0.98 -7.80
C THR A 124 -5.94 -0.14 -6.78
N PRO A 125 -4.93 -0.83 -6.25
CA PRO A 125 -5.15 -1.93 -5.32
C PRO A 125 -5.77 -1.48 -3.99
N GLU A 126 -6.43 -2.40 -3.30
CA GLU A 126 -6.98 -2.22 -1.96
C GLU A 126 -6.21 -3.11 -0.98
N GLY A 127 -5.79 -2.56 0.16
CA GLY A 127 -4.96 -3.28 1.11
C GLY A 127 -4.09 -2.39 1.99
N VAL A 128 -3.28 -3.03 2.83
CA VAL A 128 -2.23 -2.39 3.62
C VAL A 128 -0.90 -2.54 2.87
N TYR A 129 -0.30 -1.42 2.49
CA TYR A 129 0.99 -1.36 1.81
C TYR A 129 1.99 -0.54 2.63
N PHE A 130 3.27 -0.66 2.29
CA PHE A 130 4.35 0.17 2.86
C PHE A 130 5.14 0.82 1.74
N PHE A 131 5.68 2.01 2.01
CA PHE A 131 6.58 2.68 1.09
C PHE A 131 7.98 2.05 1.14
N GLU A 132 8.51 1.56 0.01
CA GLU A 132 9.80 0.84 -0.02
C GLU A 132 10.93 1.66 -0.67
N GLY A 133 10.57 2.67 -1.47
CA GLY A 133 11.53 3.39 -2.27
C GLY A 133 11.04 4.76 -2.68
N THR A 134 11.95 5.56 -3.25
CA THR A 134 11.62 6.91 -3.68
C THR A 134 12.44 7.35 -4.89
N TYR A 135 11.80 8.11 -5.77
CA TYR A 135 12.43 8.75 -6.92
C TYR A 135 12.34 10.27 -6.80
N LYS A 136 13.45 10.95 -7.07
CA LYS A 136 13.52 12.41 -7.17
C LYS A 136 13.20 12.85 -8.59
N GLN A 137 12.81 14.12 -8.78
CA GLN A 137 12.45 14.70 -10.08
C GLN A 137 13.44 14.37 -11.21
N ALA A 138 14.75 14.41 -10.96
CA ALA A 138 15.77 14.13 -11.98
C ALA A 138 15.70 12.71 -12.57
N GLN A 139 15.02 11.78 -11.88
CA GLN A 139 14.86 10.38 -12.28
C GLN A 139 13.48 10.11 -12.90
N LEU A 140 12.63 11.13 -13.04
CA LEU A 140 11.23 11.01 -13.39
C LEU A 140 10.89 11.84 -14.63
N ASP A 141 10.00 11.32 -15.47
CA ASP A 141 9.30 12.17 -16.43
C ASP A 141 8.39 13.11 -15.64
N TYR A 142 8.74 14.40 -15.61
CA TYR A 142 8.02 15.43 -14.88
C TYR A 142 6.54 15.53 -15.29
N ASN A 143 6.21 15.32 -16.57
CA ASN A 143 4.84 15.44 -17.04
C ASN A 143 3.95 14.27 -16.60
N GLU A 144 4.56 13.12 -16.34
CA GLU A 144 3.85 11.91 -15.89
C GLU A 144 3.85 11.79 -14.37
N TYR A 145 5.02 11.97 -13.73
CA TYR A 145 5.25 11.64 -12.32
C TYR A 145 5.59 12.84 -11.42
N GLY A 146 5.66 14.04 -11.99
CA GLY A 146 5.93 15.27 -11.25
C GLY A 146 7.31 15.28 -10.60
N ILE A 147 7.40 15.87 -9.40
CA ILE A 147 8.68 16.14 -8.73
C ILE A 147 9.17 15.00 -7.82
N ARG A 148 8.30 14.05 -7.46
CA ARG A 148 8.60 13.00 -6.48
C ARG A 148 7.67 11.81 -6.66
N ALA A 149 8.20 10.62 -6.43
CA ALA A 149 7.43 9.39 -6.29
C ALA A 149 7.91 8.57 -5.08
N PHE A 150 6.98 7.86 -4.45
CA PHE A 150 7.23 6.83 -3.46
C PHE A 150 6.64 5.51 -3.96
N THR A 151 7.47 4.47 -4.01
CA THR A 151 7.03 3.15 -4.46
C THR A 151 6.35 2.41 -3.31
N THR A 152 5.29 1.67 -3.58
CA THR A 152 4.70 0.75 -2.59
C THR A 152 5.19 -0.68 -2.80
N ASN A 153 5.00 -1.51 -1.78
CA ASN A 153 5.28 -2.95 -1.85
C ASN A 153 4.19 -3.78 -2.56
N TYR A 154 3.36 -3.18 -3.42
CA TYR A 154 2.40 -3.95 -4.23
C TYR A 154 3.13 -4.79 -5.30
N PRO A 155 2.80 -6.08 -5.46
CA PRO A 155 1.85 -6.86 -4.68
C PRO A 155 2.43 -7.28 -3.31
N ASN A 156 1.69 -7.05 -2.23
CA ASN A 156 2.11 -7.41 -0.87
C ASN A 156 1.92 -8.93 -0.62
N PHE A 157 2.10 -9.39 0.62
CA PHE A 157 1.91 -10.81 0.98
C PHE A 157 0.53 -11.36 0.61
N PHE A 158 -0.54 -10.64 0.98
CA PHE A 158 -1.92 -11.05 0.71
C PHE A 158 -2.20 -11.06 -0.80
N ASP A 159 -1.74 -10.03 -1.51
CA ASP A 159 -1.91 -9.97 -2.96
C ASP A 159 -1.26 -11.17 -3.68
N ARG A 160 -0.06 -11.57 -3.24
CA ARG A 160 0.62 -12.74 -3.79
C ARG A 160 -0.11 -14.04 -3.47
N LEU A 161 -0.67 -14.15 -2.26
CA LEU A 161 -1.49 -15.31 -1.88
C LEU A 161 -2.76 -15.41 -2.74
N GLU A 162 -3.37 -14.27 -3.06
CA GLU A 162 -4.51 -14.14 -3.98
C GLU A 162 -4.12 -14.24 -5.46
N LYS A 163 -2.83 -14.46 -5.76
CA LYS A 163 -2.27 -14.57 -7.13
C LYS A 163 -2.48 -13.31 -7.97
N LYS A 164 -2.58 -12.14 -7.33
CA LYS A 164 -2.63 -10.87 -8.03
C LYS A 164 -1.30 -10.59 -8.73
N THR A 165 -1.37 -9.91 -9.87
CA THR A 165 -0.19 -9.62 -10.71
C THR A 165 -0.05 -8.15 -11.05
N GLY A 166 1.15 -7.78 -11.47
CA GLY A 166 1.53 -6.40 -11.78
C GLY A 166 2.52 -5.85 -10.76
N SER A 167 2.87 -4.58 -10.92
CA SER A 167 3.84 -3.86 -10.09
C SER A 167 3.72 -2.36 -10.38
N GLY A 168 4.58 -1.55 -9.74
CA GLY A 168 4.70 -0.13 -10.09
C GLY A 168 3.54 0.73 -9.60
N ILE A 169 2.92 0.35 -8.48
CA ILE A 169 1.91 1.17 -7.80
C ILE A 169 2.64 2.17 -6.91
N TRP A 170 2.59 3.45 -7.26
CA TRP A 170 3.32 4.50 -6.58
C TRP A 170 2.36 5.56 -6.02
N LEU A 171 2.78 6.22 -4.94
CA LEU A 171 2.30 7.56 -4.61
C LEU A 171 3.21 8.56 -5.33
N HIS A 172 2.73 9.25 -6.35
CA HIS A 172 3.54 10.21 -7.09
C HIS A 172 2.84 11.54 -7.30
N ALA A 173 3.64 12.51 -7.72
CA ALA A 173 3.18 13.86 -7.95
C ALA A 173 2.67 14.07 -9.38
N ILE A 174 1.99 15.19 -9.61
CA ILE A 174 1.58 15.64 -10.94
C ILE A 174 1.68 17.16 -11.02
N PRO A 175 2.19 17.73 -12.14
CA PRO A 175 2.29 19.17 -12.29
C PRO A 175 0.93 19.84 -12.44
N PRO A 176 0.81 21.13 -12.07
CA PRO A 176 -0.43 21.89 -12.18
C PRO A 176 -0.97 21.99 -13.62
N SER A 177 -0.10 21.80 -14.63
CA SER A 177 -0.47 21.79 -16.06
C SER A 177 -1.29 20.57 -16.50
N LYS A 178 -1.48 19.57 -15.64
CA LYS A 178 -2.25 18.36 -15.93
C LYS A 178 -3.46 18.25 -15.01
N SER A 179 -4.51 17.59 -15.47
CA SER A 179 -5.69 17.32 -14.65
C SER A 179 -5.41 16.24 -13.60
N LEU A 180 -5.85 16.47 -12.35
CA LEU A 180 -5.89 15.47 -11.26
C LEU A 180 -7.12 14.53 -11.35
N LYS A 181 -7.71 14.42 -12.54
CA LYS A 181 -8.83 13.51 -12.85
C LYS A 181 -8.59 12.70 -14.13
N ARG A 182 -7.34 12.65 -14.60
CA ARG A 182 -6.98 11.98 -15.87
C ARG A 182 -7.06 10.45 -15.78
N GLY A 183 -7.05 9.92 -14.56
CA GLY A 183 -6.93 8.51 -14.25
C GLY A 183 -5.52 7.98 -14.51
N SER A 184 -4.94 7.34 -13.50
CA SER A 184 -3.64 6.69 -13.58
C SER A 184 -3.77 5.24 -14.09
N ARG A 185 -2.64 4.54 -14.21
CA ARG A 185 -2.61 3.09 -14.47
C ARG A 185 -2.74 2.24 -13.19
N GLY A 186 -2.99 2.88 -12.04
CA GLY A 186 -3.11 2.24 -10.73
C GLY A 186 -2.43 3.03 -9.60
N CYS A 187 -1.54 3.97 -9.91
CA CYS A 187 -0.88 4.85 -8.94
C CYS A 187 -1.89 5.76 -8.20
N LEU A 188 -1.50 6.15 -6.99
CA LEU A 188 -2.11 7.25 -6.26
C LEU A 188 -1.38 8.55 -6.65
N VAL A 189 -2.11 9.54 -7.14
CA VAL A 189 -1.52 10.74 -7.72
C VAL A 189 -1.98 11.97 -6.96
N ILE A 190 -1.06 12.79 -6.46
CA ILE A 190 -1.37 14.07 -5.79
C ILE A 190 -0.62 15.22 -6.45
N ARG A 191 -0.99 16.47 -6.14
CA ARG A 191 -0.30 17.66 -6.67
C ARG A 191 1.15 17.74 -6.22
N ASN A 192 2.01 18.35 -7.04
CA ASN A 192 3.40 18.69 -6.64
C ASN A 192 3.44 19.43 -5.30
N GLU A 193 2.60 20.45 -5.10
CA GLU A 193 2.53 21.18 -3.84
C GLU A 193 2.13 20.32 -2.65
N ALA A 194 1.32 19.27 -2.88
CA ALA A 194 0.95 18.30 -1.85
C ALA A 194 2.09 17.32 -1.58
N ILE A 195 2.76 16.79 -2.61
CA ILE A 195 3.85 15.82 -2.42
C ILE A 195 5.00 16.42 -1.61
N GLU A 196 5.32 17.71 -1.78
CA GLU A 196 6.37 18.38 -0.98
C GLU A 196 6.06 18.32 0.51
N LYS A 197 4.78 18.50 0.86
CA LYS A 197 4.30 18.50 2.23
C LYS A 197 4.22 17.11 2.83
N VAL A 198 4.10 16.05 2.01
CA VAL A 198 4.03 14.68 2.53
C VAL A 198 5.40 14.03 2.74
N ILE A 199 6.47 14.55 2.13
CA ILE A 199 7.83 14.01 2.25
C ILE A 199 8.24 13.76 3.71
N PRO A 200 8.03 14.68 4.67
CA PRO A 200 8.45 14.48 6.07
C PRO A 200 7.69 13.37 6.81
N PHE A 201 6.59 12.86 6.25
CA PHE A 201 5.75 11.83 6.88
C PHE A 201 6.05 10.42 6.34
N VAL A 202 6.99 10.28 5.39
CA VAL A 202 7.33 9.01 4.77
C VAL A 202 8.67 8.50 5.28
N ASP A 203 8.60 7.50 6.15
CA ASP A 203 9.71 6.65 6.55
C ASP A 203 9.66 5.36 5.72
N LEU A 204 10.68 5.13 4.88
CA LEU A 204 10.75 3.92 4.06
C LEU A 204 10.75 2.67 4.94
N ASP A 205 10.08 1.64 4.43
CA ASP A 205 9.78 0.36 5.06
C ASP A 205 8.96 0.45 6.36
N LYS A 206 8.55 1.64 6.82
CA LYS A 206 7.95 1.85 8.14
C LYS A 206 6.58 2.51 8.06
N THR A 207 6.41 3.51 7.22
CA THR A 207 5.14 4.22 7.04
C THR A 207 4.18 3.41 6.17
N PRO A 208 3.00 3.02 6.68
CA PRO A 208 1.98 2.36 5.88
C PRO A 208 1.21 3.34 4.99
N ILE A 209 0.73 2.83 3.86
CA ILE A 209 -0.37 3.40 3.08
C ILE A 209 -1.50 2.37 2.97
N ILE A 210 -2.63 2.70 3.58
CA ILE A 210 -3.84 1.88 3.59
C ILE A 210 -4.73 2.40 2.48
N VAL A 211 -5.15 1.53 1.56
CA VAL A 211 -6.03 1.89 0.45
C VAL A 211 -7.32 1.10 0.57
N GLU A 212 -8.45 1.80 0.61
CA GLU A 212 -9.78 1.21 0.68
C GLU A 212 -10.67 1.76 -0.43
N ASP A 213 -11.63 0.95 -0.87
CA ASP A 213 -12.71 1.45 -1.73
C ASP A 213 -13.45 2.60 -1.04
N LYS A 214 -13.76 2.41 0.25
CA LYS A 214 -14.37 3.42 1.12
C LYS A 214 -13.89 3.26 2.56
N ILE A 215 -13.45 4.36 3.18
CA ILE A 215 -13.03 4.36 4.57
C ILE A 215 -14.23 4.45 5.49
N ASN A 216 -14.31 3.53 6.44
CA ASN A 216 -15.21 3.65 7.56
C ASN A 216 -14.48 4.31 8.74
N TYR A 217 -15.07 5.38 9.25
CA TYR A 217 -14.56 6.12 10.38
C TYR A 217 -15.28 5.70 11.66
N THR A 218 -14.52 5.44 12.72
CA THR A 218 -15.02 4.97 14.01
C THR A 218 -14.49 5.84 15.16
N PRO A 219 -15.21 5.96 16.29
CA PRO A 219 -14.67 6.60 17.47
C PRO A 219 -13.42 5.89 17.97
N GLN A 220 -12.46 6.66 18.48
CA GLN A 220 -11.18 6.13 18.94
C GLN A 220 -11.32 5.07 20.05
N LYS A 221 -12.36 5.16 20.88
CA LYS A 221 -12.66 4.16 21.93
C LYS A 221 -12.80 2.74 21.35
N ILE A 222 -13.51 2.59 20.22
CA ILE A 222 -13.73 1.29 19.57
C ILE A 222 -12.40 0.69 19.09
N LEU A 223 -11.47 1.54 18.62
CA LEU A 223 -10.16 1.05 18.19
C LEU A 223 -9.26 0.66 19.35
N LYS A 224 -9.37 1.33 20.50
CA LYS A 224 -8.70 0.89 21.73
C LYS A 224 -9.19 -0.50 22.15
N GLU A 225 -10.49 -0.78 22.04
CA GLU A 225 -11.06 -2.10 22.32
C GLU A 225 -10.57 -3.17 21.33
N ASN A 226 -10.61 -2.89 20.01
CA ASN A 226 -10.08 -3.80 18.98
C ASN A 226 -8.59 -4.10 19.20
N LYS A 227 -7.79 -3.07 19.50
CA LYS A 227 -6.37 -3.19 19.83
C LYS A 227 -6.16 -4.09 21.04
N GLN A 228 -6.87 -3.87 22.13
CA GLN A 228 -6.78 -4.69 23.34
C GLN A 228 -7.13 -6.15 23.09
N GLN A 229 -8.22 -6.41 22.35
CA GLN A 229 -8.60 -7.78 21.98
C GLN A 229 -7.52 -8.47 21.14
N PHE A 230 -6.97 -7.78 20.15
CA PHE A 230 -5.92 -8.32 19.30
C PHE A 230 -4.62 -8.55 20.08
N TYR A 231 -4.27 -7.66 21.01
CA TYR A 231 -3.07 -7.78 21.83
C TYR A 231 -3.17 -8.93 22.81
N SER A 232 -4.36 -9.16 23.38
CA SER A 232 -4.61 -10.36 24.19
C SER A 232 -4.40 -11.63 23.38
N TRP A 233 -4.90 -11.70 22.13
CA TRP A 233 -4.65 -12.83 21.25
C TRP A 233 -3.17 -13.02 20.92
N LEU A 234 -2.45 -11.94 20.61
CA LEU A 234 -1.01 -11.96 20.30
C LEU A 234 -0.20 -12.43 21.52
N GLU A 235 -0.57 -12.00 22.72
CA GLU A 235 0.07 -12.43 23.95
C GLU A 235 -0.13 -13.93 24.21
N GLN A 236 -1.34 -14.45 23.99
CA GLN A 236 -1.59 -15.89 24.14
C GLN A 236 -0.80 -16.73 23.10
N TRP A 237 -0.68 -16.24 21.86
CA TRP A 237 0.20 -16.84 20.86
C TRP A 237 1.66 -16.89 21.36
N LYS A 238 2.19 -15.76 21.85
CA LYS A 238 3.54 -15.65 22.42
C LYS A 238 3.75 -16.64 23.57
N LEU A 239 2.83 -16.67 24.54
CA LEU A 239 2.91 -17.56 25.70
C LEU A 239 2.90 -19.04 25.29
N SER A 240 2.11 -19.43 24.29
CA SER A 240 2.13 -20.81 23.78
C SER A 240 3.48 -21.19 23.17
N TRP A 241 4.16 -20.23 22.53
CA TRP A 241 5.50 -20.40 21.99
C TRP A 241 6.54 -20.53 23.11
N GLU A 242 6.53 -19.63 24.10
CA GLU A 242 7.46 -19.65 25.24
C GLU A 242 7.33 -20.93 26.08
N LYS A 243 6.10 -21.41 26.29
CA LYS A 243 5.82 -22.67 26.98
C LYS A 243 6.14 -23.92 26.17
N LYS A 244 6.52 -23.76 24.89
CA LYS A 244 6.86 -24.85 23.97
C LYS A 244 5.69 -25.83 23.75
N GLU A 245 4.45 -25.36 23.91
CA GLU A 245 3.23 -26.14 23.73
C GLU A 245 2.87 -26.20 22.24
N ILE A 246 3.48 -27.13 21.50
CA ILE A 246 3.39 -27.14 20.03
C ILE A 246 1.95 -27.25 19.49
N GLU A 247 1.09 -28.01 20.17
CA GLU A 247 -0.31 -28.16 19.78
C GLU A 247 -1.12 -26.87 20.01
N SER A 248 -0.93 -26.22 21.16
CA SER A 248 -1.53 -24.90 21.45
C SER A 248 -1.03 -23.85 20.46
N TYR A 249 0.27 -23.83 20.19
CA TYR A 249 0.93 -22.87 19.30
C TYR A 249 0.43 -23.01 17.86
N ILE A 250 0.38 -24.23 17.32
CA ILE A 250 -0.03 -24.40 15.91
C ILE A 250 -1.50 -24.06 15.69
N ASN A 251 -2.35 -24.09 16.72
CA ASN A 251 -3.73 -23.64 16.64
C ASN A 251 -3.87 -22.13 16.33
N TYR A 252 -2.82 -21.33 16.46
CA TYR A 252 -2.82 -19.93 16.00
C TYR A 252 -2.63 -19.79 14.48
N TYR A 253 -2.28 -20.86 13.79
CA TYR A 253 -1.95 -20.86 12.36
C TYR A 253 -3.13 -21.37 11.54
N HIS A 254 -3.29 -20.80 10.34
CA HIS A 254 -4.26 -21.27 9.36
C HIS A 254 -3.71 -22.46 8.57
N GLN A 255 -4.59 -23.28 7.99
CA GLN A 255 -4.17 -24.38 7.11
C GLN A 255 -3.42 -23.90 5.86
N ASP A 256 -3.77 -22.71 5.36
CA ASP A 256 -3.12 -22.07 4.21
C ASP A 256 -1.83 -21.31 4.60
N PHE A 257 -1.31 -21.52 5.82
CA PHE A 257 -0.10 -20.86 6.27
C PHE A 257 1.09 -21.17 5.38
N THR A 258 1.89 -20.14 5.09
CA THR A 258 3.18 -20.27 4.41
C THR A 258 4.21 -19.31 4.98
N ALA A 259 5.41 -19.83 5.29
CA ALA A 259 6.59 -19.05 5.62
C ALA A 259 7.85 -19.86 5.30
N ASN A 260 8.93 -19.22 4.84
CA ASN A 260 10.20 -19.90 4.53
C ASN A 260 10.05 -21.15 3.63
N LYS A 261 9.11 -21.11 2.68
CA LYS A 261 8.75 -22.25 1.79
C LYS A 261 8.19 -23.48 2.53
N MET A 262 7.74 -23.31 3.78
CA MET A 262 7.08 -24.34 4.58
C MET A 262 5.57 -24.09 4.64
N ASN A 263 4.80 -25.16 4.54
CA ASN A 263 3.38 -25.14 4.91
C ASN A 263 3.19 -25.30 6.44
N VAL A 264 1.95 -25.24 6.91
CA VAL A 264 1.62 -25.34 8.36
C VAL A 264 2.18 -26.60 9.04
N GLN A 265 2.15 -27.75 8.37
CA GLN A 265 2.62 -29.01 8.96
C GLN A 265 4.14 -29.03 9.07
N GLN A 266 4.83 -28.62 8.01
CA GLN A 266 6.29 -28.50 8.02
C GLN A 266 6.77 -27.46 9.05
N TRP A 267 6.01 -26.37 9.20
CA TRP A 267 6.27 -25.36 10.23
C TRP A 267 6.11 -25.92 11.64
N LYS A 268 5.05 -26.69 11.88
CA LYS A 268 4.82 -27.40 13.14
C LYS A 268 6.00 -28.31 13.48
N ASP A 269 6.42 -29.15 12.53
CA ASP A 269 7.52 -30.10 12.73
C ASP A 269 8.85 -29.39 12.97
N TYR A 270 9.12 -28.32 12.22
CA TYR A 270 10.29 -27.46 12.41
C TYR A 270 10.33 -26.85 13.83
N LYS A 271 9.21 -26.25 14.26
CA LYS A 271 9.10 -25.63 15.59
C LYS A 271 9.14 -26.66 16.71
N ALA A 272 8.57 -27.85 16.52
CA ALA A 272 8.70 -28.97 17.46
C ALA A 272 10.16 -29.39 17.66
N GLY A 273 10.95 -29.44 16.58
CA GLY A 273 12.38 -29.68 16.64
C GLY A 273 13.14 -28.61 17.44
N LEU A 274 12.81 -27.33 17.25
CA LEU A 274 13.38 -26.25 18.05
C LEU A 274 12.99 -26.35 19.53
N ASN A 275 11.76 -26.75 19.83
CA ASN A 275 11.32 -26.97 21.21
C ASN A 275 12.12 -28.10 21.88
N GLN A 276 12.56 -29.13 21.17
CA GLN A 276 13.44 -30.16 21.75
C GLN A 276 14.87 -29.67 21.96
N LYS A 277 15.34 -28.74 21.11
CA LYS A 277 16.71 -28.22 21.12
C LYS A 277 16.99 -27.24 22.27
N TYR A 278 16.04 -26.37 22.60
CA TYR A 278 16.24 -25.30 23.58
C TYR A 278 15.63 -25.64 24.93
N ASN A 279 16.36 -25.36 26.01
CA ASN A 279 15.87 -25.63 27.37
C ASN A 279 14.72 -24.69 27.76
N PHE A 280 14.81 -23.42 27.35
CA PHE A 280 13.78 -22.41 27.54
C PHE A 280 13.65 -21.53 26.30
N ILE A 281 12.51 -20.85 26.19
CA ILE A 281 12.24 -19.84 25.17
C ILE A 281 11.62 -18.63 25.87
N ASN A 282 12.27 -17.47 25.73
CA ASN A 282 11.75 -16.19 26.18
C ASN A 282 11.62 -15.27 24.97
N VAL A 283 10.47 -14.61 24.83
CA VAL A 283 10.15 -13.73 23.72
C VAL A 283 9.60 -12.42 24.28
N THR A 284 10.26 -11.32 23.92
CA THR A 284 9.78 -9.97 24.24
C THR A 284 9.38 -9.24 22.97
N LEU A 285 8.21 -8.61 23.00
CA LEU A 285 7.63 -7.86 21.89
C LEU A 285 7.70 -6.38 22.23
N TYR A 286 8.36 -5.58 21.41
CA TYR A 286 8.37 -4.12 21.56
C TYR A 286 7.58 -3.44 20.45
N SER A 287 6.82 -2.41 20.85
CA SER A 287 6.06 -1.50 20.00
C SER A 287 5.29 -2.17 18.86
N PRO A 288 4.35 -3.09 19.14
CA PRO A 288 3.50 -3.66 18.10
C PRO A 288 2.65 -2.58 17.40
N VAL A 289 2.68 -2.60 16.07
CA VAL A 289 1.81 -1.79 15.20
C VAL A 289 0.87 -2.72 14.42
N VAL A 290 -0.38 -2.30 14.25
CA VAL A 290 -1.46 -3.16 13.73
C VAL A 290 -2.34 -2.37 12.78
N TYR A 291 -2.42 -2.88 11.55
CA TYR A 291 -3.21 -2.33 10.47
C TYR A 291 -4.10 -3.42 9.87
N ASN A 292 -5.28 -3.06 9.39
CA ASN A 292 -6.16 -4.03 8.74
C ASN A 292 -6.76 -3.51 7.45
N HIS A 293 -7.12 -4.45 6.57
CA HIS A 293 -7.94 -4.29 5.38
C HIS A 293 -8.96 -5.44 5.37
N LYS A 294 -10.27 -5.14 5.40
CA LYS A 294 -11.31 -6.18 5.53
C LYS A 294 -10.99 -7.14 6.69
N ASN A 295 -10.79 -8.43 6.40
CA ASN A 295 -10.42 -9.47 7.38
C ASN A 295 -8.92 -9.76 7.43
N GLU A 296 -8.10 -9.02 6.68
CA GLU A 296 -6.65 -9.17 6.61
C GLU A 296 -5.98 -8.17 7.55
N ILE A 297 -5.05 -8.65 8.37
CA ILE A 297 -4.39 -7.89 9.42
C ILE A 297 -2.89 -8.06 9.26
N VAL A 298 -2.16 -6.94 9.22
CA VAL A 298 -0.71 -6.90 9.29
C VAL A 298 -0.33 -6.43 10.68
N VAL A 299 0.42 -7.25 11.42
CA VAL A 299 1.05 -6.85 12.68
C VAL A 299 2.56 -6.89 12.53
N ARG A 300 3.23 -5.82 12.95
CA ARG A 300 4.69 -5.70 12.96
C ARG A 300 5.16 -5.34 14.36
N PHE A 301 6.24 -5.94 14.82
CA PHE A 301 6.85 -5.63 16.12
C PHE A 301 8.33 -5.95 16.11
N LEU A 302 9.06 -5.37 17.06
CA LEU A 302 10.42 -5.77 17.37
C LEU A 302 10.37 -6.98 18.30
N GLN A 303 11.11 -8.02 17.96
CA GLN A 303 11.15 -9.26 18.70
C GLN A 303 12.56 -9.44 19.26
N LYS A 304 12.68 -9.59 20.58
CA LYS A 304 13.85 -10.17 21.22
C LYS A 304 13.55 -11.63 21.56
N TYR A 305 14.31 -12.54 21.00
CA TYR A 305 14.26 -13.96 21.34
C TYR A 305 15.49 -14.30 22.19
N SER A 306 15.27 -15.06 23.28
CA SER A 306 16.34 -15.56 24.11
C SER A 306 16.10 -17.02 24.51
N SER A 307 17.14 -17.83 24.41
CA SER A 307 17.21 -19.22 24.83
C SER A 307 18.60 -19.50 25.39
N ASP A 308 18.86 -20.74 25.82
CA ASP A 308 20.15 -21.17 26.34
C ASP A 308 21.28 -21.10 25.31
N ASN A 309 20.96 -21.27 24.02
CA ASN A 309 21.96 -21.38 22.94
C ASN A 309 21.76 -20.39 21.78
N LEU A 310 20.76 -19.52 21.85
CA LEU A 310 20.46 -18.53 20.82
C LEU A 310 19.85 -17.27 21.44
N ASN A 311 20.38 -16.13 21.04
CA ASN A 311 19.75 -14.83 21.23
C ASN A 311 19.64 -14.16 19.86
N ASP A 312 18.46 -13.64 19.54
CA ASP A 312 18.24 -12.85 18.33
C ASP A 312 17.38 -11.62 18.61
N PHE A 313 17.54 -10.62 17.74
CA PHE A 313 16.73 -9.42 17.75
C PHE A 313 16.43 -8.99 16.32
N GLY A 314 15.16 -8.67 16.06
CA GLY A 314 14.75 -8.32 14.70
C GLY A 314 13.31 -7.84 14.61
N GLU A 315 12.94 -7.44 13.40
CA GLU A 315 11.55 -7.10 13.07
C GLU A 315 10.81 -8.39 12.73
N LYS A 316 9.67 -8.62 13.37
CA LYS A 316 8.73 -9.68 13.03
C LYS A 316 7.52 -9.06 12.37
N THR A 317 7.08 -9.64 11.25
CA THR A 317 5.79 -9.35 10.63
C THR A 317 4.94 -10.62 10.64
N LEU A 318 3.72 -10.54 11.17
CA LEU A 318 2.72 -11.60 11.04
C LEU A 318 1.62 -11.11 10.10
N TYR A 319 1.27 -11.97 9.13
CA TYR A 319 0.12 -11.80 8.26
C TYR A 319 -1.01 -12.66 8.82
N VAL A 320 -2.12 -12.02 9.18
CA VAL A 320 -3.20 -12.63 9.95
C VAL A 320 -4.52 -12.47 9.22
N LYS A 321 -5.37 -13.50 9.24
CA LYS A 321 -6.77 -13.42 8.81
C LYS A 321 -7.71 -13.54 9.99
N LYS A 322 -8.74 -12.69 10.03
CA LYS A 322 -9.88 -12.83 10.94
C LYS A 322 -10.89 -13.79 10.32
N ILE A 323 -11.11 -14.94 10.95
CA ILE A 323 -11.98 -16.04 10.47
C ILE A 323 -12.88 -16.44 11.64
N ASP A 324 -14.20 -16.52 11.45
CA ASP A 324 -15.17 -16.92 12.48
C ASP A 324 -14.96 -16.21 13.84
N ASN A 325 -14.67 -14.90 13.76
CA ASN A 325 -14.38 -14.03 14.90
C ASN A 325 -13.12 -14.38 15.72
N THR A 326 -12.26 -15.28 15.22
CA THR A 326 -10.90 -15.51 15.73
C THR A 326 -9.85 -15.04 14.74
N TYR A 327 -8.58 -15.07 15.14
CA TYR A 327 -7.43 -14.65 14.33
C TYR A 327 -6.54 -15.86 14.04
N LYS A 328 -6.10 -15.98 12.78
CA LYS A 328 -5.22 -17.05 12.31
C LYS A 328 -4.06 -16.48 11.52
N ILE A 329 -2.84 -16.86 11.88
CA ILE A 329 -1.60 -16.52 11.18
C ILE A 329 -1.56 -17.32 9.87
N ILE A 330 -1.44 -16.60 8.75
CA ILE A 330 -1.29 -17.19 7.41
C ILE A 330 0.12 -17.00 6.84
N GLY A 331 0.94 -16.17 7.46
CA GLY A 331 2.33 -15.99 7.08
C GLY A 331 3.16 -15.28 8.13
N GLU A 332 4.47 -15.51 8.08
CA GLU A 332 5.44 -14.87 8.94
C GLU A 332 6.68 -14.45 8.17
N GLU A 333 7.19 -13.26 8.50
CA GLU A 333 8.48 -12.76 8.06
C GLU A 333 9.28 -12.28 9.26
N TRP A 334 10.60 -12.46 9.21
CA TRP A 334 11.51 -11.95 10.21
C TRP A 334 12.77 -11.42 9.53
N LYS A 335 13.26 -10.26 9.96
CA LYS A 335 14.54 -9.71 9.51
C LYS A 335 15.37 -9.24 10.71
N PRO A 336 16.69 -9.47 10.72
CA PRO A 336 17.55 -8.99 11.80
C PRO A 336 17.58 -7.46 11.83
N ILE A 337 17.72 -6.90 13.03
CA ILE A 337 17.95 -5.46 13.25
C ILE A 337 19.25 -5.29 14.03
N ALA A 338 19.91 -4.15 13.82
CA ALA A 338 21.13 -3.80 14.54
C ALA A 338 20.92 -3.73 16.06
N ASN A 339 21.91 -4.23 16.82
CA ASN A 339 21.82 -4.39 18.29
C ASN A 339 21.69 -3.04 19.04
N GLU A 340 22.12 -1.93 18.46
CA GLU A 340 21.95 -0.60 19.05
C GLU A 340 20.47 -0.24 19.23
N THR A 341 19.60 -0.73 18.33
CA THR A 341 18.15 -0.57 18.46
C THR A 341 17.64 -1.34 19.69
N LEU A 342 18.14 -2.55 19.95
CA LEU A 342 17.76 -3.31 21.13
C LEU A 342 18.14 -2.55 22.41
N ALA A 343 19.38 -2.06 22.52
CA ALA A 343 19.84 -1.31 23.69
C ALA A 343 18.98 -0.07 23.97
N HIS A 344 18.54 0.64 22.92
CA HIS A 344 17.60 1.75 23.04
C HIS A 344 16.27 1.32 23.69
N TYR A 345 15.65 0.24 23.20
CA TYR A 345 14.38 -0.25 23.74
C TYR A 345 14.50 -0.82 25.16
N GLU A 346 15.61 -1.49 25.47
CA GLU A 346 15.88 -1.98 26.83
C GLU A 346 16.06 -0.83 27.82
N SER A 347 16.72 0.26 27.41
CA SER A 347 16.90 1.44 28.28
C SER A 347 15.58 2.14 28.63
N LYS A 348 14.57 2.03 27.74
CA LYS A 348 13.22 2.60 27.94
C LYS A 348 12.37 1.77 28.91
N CYS A 349 12.55 0.45 28.98
CA CYS A 349 11.82 -0.42 29.94
C CYS A 349 12.51 -0.48 31.33
N THR A 350 12.92 0.67 31.89
CA THR A 350 13.52 0.76 33.24
C THR A 350 12.50 1.05 34.36
N ILE A 351 11.19 0.94 34.09
CA ILE A 351 10.10 1.14 35.07
C ILE A 351 9.09 -0.01 34.91
N PRO A 352 8.63 -0.66 36.01
CA PRO A 352 7.99 -1.97 35.95
C PRO A 352 6.53 -1.85 35.51
N GLU A 353 6.29 -1.71 34.20
CA GLU A 353 4.99 -1.96 33.54
C GLU A 353 5.16 -2.00 32.01
N CYS A 354 6.27 -2.60 31.57
CA CYS A 354 6.33 -3.37 30.33
C CYS A 354 6.05 -4.83 30.72
#